data_AF-A0AAD6GJM2-F1
#
_entry.id   AF-A0AAD6GJM2-F1
#
_cell.length_a   1.000
_cell.length_b   1.000
_cell.length_c   1.000
_cell.angle_alpha   90.00
_cell.angle_beta   90.00
_cell.angle_gamma   90.00
#
_symmetry.space_group_name_H-M   'P 1'
#
loop_
_entity.id
_entity.type
_entity.pdbx_description
1 polymer ?
#
loop_
_entity_poly.entity_id
_entity_poly.type
_entity_poly.pdbx_seq_one_letter_code
_entity_poly.pdbx_strand_id
1 'polypeptide(L)'
;MRHGWQEEYTSSEYLKILHSNFYMYFTEKRHETNGIPRDPVGSWPSQDWRMKDRLKTVSAALAICLNIGVDPPDVVKTNPTSKLECWVDPTSTTGGGQNKIMEQIGKKLQEQYETLSLRTRYKQYLDPSVDETKKFCISLRRNAKDERVLLHYNGHGVPLPTQSGEIWVFNKNYTQYIPVPLYDLQSWLAGPSLFVFDVSHAGNIVQNFHTFVEKHEKENIEAKKRDPNAVVQNYGDCILLAACQKNESLPTNPDLPADLFTCCLTTPIEIALRFFILQNPLRTDISIDDFRVPGRLQDRRSPLGELNWIFTAITDTIAWNTLPRALFKKLFRQDLMVAALFRNFLLSERIMRTYKCNPISSPELPETHHHPLWKSWDLAVEMVLAQLPALIDQEEGRRQYEYQHSTFFAEQLTAFEVYLSSGPTEKTPPDQLPIVLQVLLSQAHRLRALILLSKFLDLGPWAVHLALSIGIFPYVVKLLQSAAQELKPVMVFIWARIMAVDHTVQNDLLKDNGIHYFISILNPASPIPVGNASEHRAMCAFIVSIFCKNYPQGQNVCLSGELFDSCLRHLGDVENPCCGNGLVCA
;
A
#
# COMPACT_ATOMS: atom_id res chain seq x y z
N MET A 1 59.23 16.51 58.65
CA MET A 1 58.00 15.94 59.22
C MET A 1 56.97 17.03 59.43
N ARG A 2 55.91 17.06 58.61
CA ARG A 2 54.62 17.71 58.90
C ARG A 2 53.58 17.22 57.88
N HIS A 3 52.37 17.02 58.39
CA HIS A 3 51.11 16.63 57.73
C HIS A 3 50.83 15.11 57.69
N GLY A 4 50.12 14.66 58.74
CA GLY A 4 49.62 13.31 58.91
C GLY A 4 48.44 13.01 57.99
N TRP A 5 48.73 12.32 56.89
CA TRP A 5 47.75 11.69 56.02
C TRP A 5 48.08 10.20 55.77
N GLN A 6 49.09 9.63 56.44
CA GLN A 6 49.56 8.27 56.13
C GLN A 6 48.58 7.16 56.57
N GLU A 7 47.79 7.39 57.61
CA GLU A 7 46.88 6.38 58.19
C GLU A 7 45.55 6.25 57.43
N GLU A 8 45.09 7.27 56.70
CA GLU A 8 43.85 7.19 55.93
C GLU A 8 44.00 6.32 54.67
N TYR A 9 45.15 6.37 53.99
CA TYR A 9 45.44 5.57 52.80
C TYR A 9 45.82 4.10 53.11
N THR A 10 46.00 3.74 54.38
CA THR A 10 46.33 2.37 54.82
C THR A 10 45.25 1.70 55.66
N SER A 11 44.11 2.38 55.87
CA SER A 11 42.98 1.77 56.58
C SER A 11 42.43 0.57 55.80
N SER A 12 42.13 -0.52 56.51
CA SER A 12 41.58 -1.75 55.91
C SER A 12 40.24 -1.52 55.17
N GLU A 13 39.54 -0.44 55.52
CA GLU A 13 38.27 -0.02 54.95
C GLU A 13 38.47 0.73 53.61
N TYR A 14 39.48 1.61 53.52
CA TYR A 14 39.87 2.27 52.27
C TYR A 14 40.43 1.28 51.24
N LEU A 15 41.24 0.32 51.69
CA LEU A 15 41.74 -0.77 50.85
C LEU A 15 40.63 -1.72 50.41
N LYS A 16 39.60 -1.95 51.25
CA LYS A 16 38.37 -2.67 50.85
C LYS A 16 37.59 -1.91 49.79
N ILE A 17 37.43 -0.58 49.92
CA ILE A 17 36.75 0.27 48.93
C ILE A 17 37.48 0.25 47.59
N LEU A 18 38.81 0.32 47.58
CA LEU A 18 39.62 0.19 46.35
C LEU A 18 39.56 -1.21 45.72
N HIS A 19 39.42 -2.26 46.53
CA HIS A 19 39.27 -3.63 46.05
C HIS A 19 37.83 -3.94 45.57
N SER A 20 36.82 -3.23 46.07
CA SER A 20 35.41 -3.42 45.69
C SER A 20 34.92 -2.46 44.59
N ASN A 21 35.48 -1.26 44.47
CA ASN A 21 35.11 -0.26 43.45
C ASN A 21 36.26 -0.01 42.48
N PHE A 22 36.21 -0.67 41.33
CA PHE A 22 37.09 -0.36 40.20
C PHE A 22 36.53 0.83 39.41
N TYR A 23 37.19 1.98 39.50
CA TYR A 23 36.92 3.11 38.62
C TYR A 23 37.56 2.84 37.25
N MET A 24 36.73 2.67 36.24
CA MET A 24 37.20 2.55 34.86
C MET A 24 37.45 3.96 34.30
N TYR A 25 38.72 4.26 34.00
CA TYR A 25 39.13 5.51 33.37
C TYR A 25 39.27 5.31 31.87
N PHE A 26 38.90 6.33 31.08
CA PHE A 26 39.01 6.32 29.60
C PHE A 26 38.21 5.22 28.88
N THR A 27 37.16 4.70 29.50
CA THR A 27 36.27 3.68 28.91
C THR A 27 34.97 4.24 28.34
N GLU A 28 34.75 5.55 28.40
CA GLU A 28 33.58 6.18 27.77
C GLU A 28 33.69 6.17 26.23
N LYS A 29 32.54 6.18 25.54
CA LYS A 29 32.44 6.15 24.07
C LYS A 29 33.32 7.18 23.35
N ARG A 30 33.50 8.37 23.93
CA ARG A 30 34.37 9.43 23.37
C ARG A 30 35.83 8.98 23.23
N HIS A 31 36.28 8.06 24.08
CA HIS A 31 37.63 7.51 24.10
C HIS A 31 37.79 6.32 23.15
N GLU A 32 36.70 5.63 22.78
CA GLU A 32 36.73 4.55 21.79
C GLU A 32 36.94 5.04 20.35
N THR A 33 36.58 6.30 20.08
CA THR A 33 36.65 6.90 18.75
C THR A 33 37.54 8.14 18.68
N ASN A 34 38.23 8.49 19.77
CA ASN A 34 39.03 9.71 19.90
C ASN A 34 38.26 10.99 19.52
N GLY A 35 36.96 11.03 19.80
CA GLY A 35 36.08 12.15 19.43
C GLY A 35 35.80 12.28 17.93
N ILE A 36 36.31 11.36 17.10
CA ILE A 36 35.99 11.29 15.68
C ILE A 36 34.67 10.51 15.55
N PRO A 37 33.62 11.07 14.94
CA PRO A 37 32.43 10.29 14.60
C PRO A 37 32.86 9.13 13.72
N ARG A 38 32.60 7.88 14.14
CA ARG A 38 32.78 6.74 13.23
C ARG A 38 31.84 6.95 12.05
N ASP A 39 32.36 6.89 10.84
CA ASP A 39 31.50 6.59 9.70
C ASP A 39 30.75 5.29 10.05
N PRO A 40 29.42 5.25 9.91
CA PRO A 40 28.67 4.04 10.20
C PRO A 40 29.32 2.90 9.42
N VAL A 41 29.79 1.88 10.14
CA VAL A 41 30.47 0.71 9.54
C VAL A 41 29.54 0.14 8.48
N GLY A 42 30.00 0.17 7.22
CA GLY A 42 29.13 -0.01 6.07
C GLY A 42 28.27 1.24 5.88
N SER A 43 28.76 2.21 5.09
CA SER A 43 27.94 3.32 4.60
C SER A 43 26.66 2.73 4.04
N TRP A 44 25.56 2.80 4.79
CA TRP A 44 24.26 2.38 4.28
C TRP A 44 24.06 3.25 3.05
N PRO A 45 24.16 2.69 1.83
CA PRO A 45 23.99 3.50 0.64
C PRO A 45 22.63 4.16 0.82
N SER A 46 22.56 5.48 0.64
CA SER A 46 21.32 6.24 0.73
C SER A 46 20.27 5.54 -0.13
N GLN A 47 19.51 4.61 0.46
CA GLN A 47 18.47 3.90 -0.23
C GLN A 47 17.41 4.95 -0.49
N ASP A 48 17.17 5.22 -1.77
CA ASP A 48 16.21 6.23 -2.19
C ASP A 48 14.80 5.72 -1.86
N TRP A 49 14.40 5.87 -0.60
CA TRP A 49 13.07 5.52 -0.11
C TRP A 49 12.04 6.55 -0.58
N ARG A 50 12.48 7.77 -0.93
CA ARG A 50 11.63 8.82 -1.47
C ARG A 50 11.05 8.41 -2.82
N MET A 51 9.79 8.72 -3.05
CA MET A 51 9.13 8.50 -4.34
C MET A 51 9.30 9.75 -5.20
N LYS A 52 10.29 9.75 -6.09
CA LYS A 52 10.57 10.89 -6.98
C LYS A 52 9.52 11.03 -8.09
N ASP A 53 9.06 9.91 -8.65
CA ASP A 53 8.13 9.90 -9.79
C ASP A 53 6.74 9.42 -9.37
N ARG A 54 5.92 10.30 -8.79
CA ARG A 54 4.51 9.98 -8.50
C ARG A 54 3.66 10.06 -9.78
N LEU A 55 3.49 8.93 -10.44
CA LEU A 55 2.53 8.76 -11.54
C LEU A 55 1.09 8.67 -11.00
N LYS A 56 0.12 9.16 -11.77
CA LYS A 56 -1.30 9.04 -11.44
C LYS A 56 -2.09 8.50 -12.62
N THR A 57 -3.02 7.61 -12.33
CA THR A 57 -4.04 7.19 -13.30
C THR A 57 -5.14 8.25 -13.40
N VAL A 58 -5.09 9.09 -14.43
CA VAL A 58 -5.96 10.26 -14.58
C VAL A 58 -7.24 9.99 -15.38
N SER A 59 -7.20 9.01 -16.29
CA SER A 59 -8.34 8.67 -17.14
C SER A 59 -8.43 7.15 -17.32
N ALA A 60 -9.66 6.65 -17.47
CA ALA A 60 -9.94 5.24 -17.66
C ALA A 60 -10.98 5.04 -18.78
N ALA A 61 -10.70 4.10 -19.70
CA ALA A 61 -11.67 3.56 -20.65
C ALA A 61 -12.17 2.21 -20.15
N LEU A 62 -13.48 2.05 -20.11
CA LEU A 62 -14.16 0.80 -19.81
C LEU A 62 -14.79 0.28 -21.10
N ALA A 63 -14.05 -0.55 -21.85
CA ALA A 63 -14.48 -1.15 -23.09
C ALA A 63 -15.12 -2.51 -22.80
N ILE A 64 -16.45 -2.57 -22.92
CA ILE A 64 -17.25 -3.75 -22.59
C ILE A 64 -17.80 -4.31 -23.89
N CYS A 65 -17.39 -5.52 -24.27
CA CYS A 65 -17.79 -6.20 -25.49
C CYS A 65 -18.57 -7.48 -25.13
N LEU A 66 -19.89 -7.38 -24.95
CA LEU A 66 -20.74 -8.47 -24.46
C LEU A 66 -21.79 -8.95 -25.47
N ASN A 67 -22.27 -8.10 -26.38
CA ASN A 67 -23.33 -8.43 -27.35
C ASN A 67 -24.45 -9.32 -26.75
N ILE A 68 -25.08 -8.81 -25.69
CA ILE A 68 -25.95 -9.59 -24.81
C ILE A 68 -26.99 -10.39 -25.62
N GLY A 69 -27.05 -11.70 -25.37
CA GLY A 69 -27.99 -12.61 -26.02
C GLY A 69 -27.46 -13.28 -27.29
N VAL A 70 -26.25 -12.94 -27.74
CA VAL A 70 -25.57 -13.60 -28.86
C VAL A 70 -24.23 -14.14 -28.38
N ASP A 71 -24.08 -15.46 -28.38
CA ASP A 71 -22.83 -16.09 -27.98
C ASP A 71 -21.80 -16.06 -29.12
N PRO A 72 -20.51 -15.82 -28.82
CA PRO A 72 -19.46 -15.87 -29.83
C PRO A 72 -19.21 -17.32 -30.29
N PRO A 73 -18.74 -17.53 -31.54
CA PRO A 73 -18.64 -18.85 -32.16
C PRO A 73 -17.67 -19.81 -31.45
N ASP A 74 -16.67 -19.28 -30.75
CA ASP A 74 -15.57 -20.05 -30.16
C ASP A 74 -15.83 -20.47 -28.71
N VAL A 75 -16.96 -20.06 -28.12
CA VAL A 75 -17.28 -20.29 -26.71
C VAL A 75 -18.53 -21.14 -26.57
N VAL A 76 -18.37 -22.36 -26.08
CA VAL A 76 -19.49 -23.25 -25.75
C VAL A 76 -19.87 -23.04 -24.29
N LYS A 77 -21.02 -22.42 -24.04
CA LYS A 77 -21.55 -22.24 -22.69
C LYS A 77 -22.22 -23.52 -22.18
N THR A 78 -22.00 -23.82 -20.89
CA THR A 78 -22.72 -24.90 -20.20
C THR A 78 -24.14 -24.47 -19.83
N ASN A 79 -25.03 -25.41 -19.51
CA ASN A 79 -26.33 -25.10 -18.93
C ASN A 79 -26.51 -25.91 -17.63
N PRO A 80 -26.51 -25.27 -16.44
CA PRO A 80 -26.34 -23.83 -16.19
C PRO A 80 -24.89 -23.33 -16.41
N THR A 81 -24.72 -22.00 -16.52
CA THR A 81 -23.41 -21.31 -16.67
C THR A 81 -23.37 -20.09 -15.75
N SER A 82 -22.17 -19.58 -15.48
CA SER A 82 -21.96 -18.23 -14.93
C SER A 82 -22.55 -17.19 -15.88
N LYS A 83 -23.30 -16.23 -15.33
CA LYS A 83 -24.03 -15.22 -16.12
C LYS A 83 -23.85 -13.80 -15.62
N LEU A 84 -23.65 -13.60 -14.31
CA LEU A 84 -23.60 -12.26 -13.74
C LEU A 84 -22.41 -11.50 -14.31
N GLU A 85 -22.66 -10.28 -14.77
CA GLU A 85 -21.67 -9.33 -15.24
C GLU A 85 -21.79 -8.09 -14.38
N CYS A 86 -20.74 -7.73 -13.65
CA CYS A 86 -20.73 -6.62 -12.71
C CYS A 86 -21.87 -6.68 -11.68
N TRP A 87 -22.20 -7.90 -11.24
CA TRP A 87 -23.32 -8.23 -10.35
C TRP A 87 -24.72 -7.96 -10.93
N VAL A 88 -24.84 -7.89 -12.25
CA VAL A 88 -26.12 -7.75 -12.96
C VAL A 88 -26.38 -9.02 -13.77
N ASP A 89 -27.60 -9.58 -13.70
CA ASP A 89 -28.00 -10.69 -14.56
C ASP A 89 -28.39 -10.17 -15.96
N PRO A 90 -27.61 -10.48 -17.01
CA PRO A 90 -27.88 -10.00 -18.37
C PRO A 90 -29.12 -10.66 -19.00
N THR A 91 -29.62 -11.75 -18.41
CA THR A 91 -30.81 -12.48 -18.89
C THR A 91 -32.11 -12.06 -18.19
N SER A 92 -32.01 -11.16 -17.21
CA SER A 92 -33.16 -10.70 -16.46
C SER A 92 -34.14 -9.90 -17.31
N THR A 93 -35.41 -10.34 -17.33
CA THR A 93 -36.51 -9.66 -18.04
C THR A 93 -37.00 -8.38 -17.34
N THR A 94 -36.58 -8.14 -16.08
CA THR A 94 -36.99 -6.96 -15.30
C THR A 94 -36.13 -5.72 -15.58
N GLY A 95 -34.99 -5.87 -16.26
CA GLY A 95 -34.02 -4.80 -16.54
C GLY A 95 -34.36 -3.86 -17.69
N GLY A 96 -35.36 -4.19 -18.52
CA GLY A 96 -35.64 -3.54 -19.81
C GLY A 96 -34.97 -4.26 -20.99
N GLY A 97 -34.98 -3.66 -22.18
CA GLY A 97 -34.31 -4.24 -23.36
C GLY A 97 -32.79 -4.34 -23.20
N GLN A 98 -32.13 -5.15 -24.04
CA GLN A 98 -30.69 -5.47 -23.96
C GLN A 98 -29.79 -4.22 -23.81
N ASN A 99 -30.09 -3.13 -24.53
CA ASN A 99 -29.34 -1.87 -24.42
C ASN A 99 -29.36 -1.26 -23.01
N LYS A 100 -30.50 -1.33 -22.31
CA LYS A 100 -30.63 -0.78 -20.96
C LYS A 100 -29.86 -1.63 -19.93
N ILE A 101 -29.81 -2.94 -20.14
CA ILE A 101 -29.00 -3.86 -19.32
C ILE A 101 -27.51 -3.57 -19.54
N MET A 102 -27.09 -3.39 -20.79
CA MET A 102 -25.70 -3.01 -21.11
C MET A 102 -25.30 -1.69 -20.44
N GLU A 103 -26.17 -0.67 -20.48
CA GLU A 103 -25.94 0.60 -19.78
C GLU A 103 -25.85 0.42 -18.25
N GLN A 104 -26.65 -0.49 -17.68
CA GLN A 104 -26.58 -0.83 -16.26
C GLN A 104 -25.25 -1.50 -15.90
N ILE A 105 -24.78 -2.47 -16.69
CA ILE A 105 -23.48 -3.12 -16.50
C ILE A 105 -22.35 -2.08 -16.58
N GLY A 106 -22.36 -1.23 -17.62
CA GLY A 106 -21.37 -0.16 -17.78
C GLY A 106 -21.35 0.82 -16.60
N LYS A 107 -22.53 1.24 -16.13
CA LYS A 107 -22.65 2.10 -14.95
C LYS A 107 -22.15 1.40 -13.69
N LYS A 108 -22.48 0.12 -13.50
CA LYS A 108 -22.01 -0.66 -12.35
C LYS A 108 -20.51 -0.81 -12.35
N LEU A 109 -19.89 -1.16 -13.49
CA LEU A 109 -18.43 -1.25 -13.59
C LEU A 109 -17.76 0.08 -13.26
N GLN A 110 -18.31 1.20 -13.74
CA GLN A 110 -17.80 2.52 -13.39
C GLN A 110 -17.93 2.80 -11.89
N GLU A 111 -19.09 2.55 -11.28
CA GLU A 111 -19.31 2.69 -9.83
C GLU A 111 -18.29 1.87 -9.03
N GLN A 112 -17.99 0.64 -9.46
CA GLN A 112 -17.01 -0.22 -8.80
C GLN A 112 -15.59 0.36 -8.88
N TYR A 113 -15.14 0.83 -10.05
CA TYR A 113 -13.84 1.48 -10.19
C TYR A 113 -13.73 2.81 -9.41
N GLU A 114 -14.82 3.58 -9.33
CA GLU A 114 -14.89 4.81 -8.53
C GLU A 114 -14.63 4.55 -7.04
N THR A 115 -14.96 3.35 -6.54
CA THR A 115 -14.60 2.95 -5.17
C THR A 115 -13.09 2.84 -4.94
N LEU A 116 -12.32 2.51 -5.99
CA LEU A 116 -10.86 2.41 -5.95
C LEU A 116 -10.20 3.79 -6.10
N SER A 117 -10.74 4.64 -6.99
CA SER A 117 -10.27 6.01 -7.20
C SER A 117 -11.38 6.93 -7.70
N LEU A 118 -11.82 7.85 -6.85
CA LEU A 118 -12.79 8.90 -7.20
C LEU A 118 -12.22 10.02 -8.10
N ARG A 119 -10.90 10.10 -8.25
CA ARG A 119 -10.23 11.20 -8.99
C ARG A 119 -10.02 10.89 -10.47
N THR A 120 -10.11 9.62 -10.85
CA THR A 120 -9.90 9.17 -12.22
C THR A 120 -11.15 9.45 -13.05
N ARG A 121 -10.98 9.94 -14.28
CA ARG A 121 -12.12 10.19 -15.19
C ARG A 121 -12.45 8.93 -15.97
N TYR A 122 -13.61 8.35 -15.68
CA TYR A 122 -14.09 7.14 -16.35
C TYR A 122 -14.91 7.48 -17.60
N LYS A 123 -14.75 6.67 -18.64
CA LYS A 123 -15.59 6.68 -19.84
C LYS A 123 -15.96 5.25 -20.20
N GLN A 124 -17.25 5.03 -20.39
CA GLN A 124 -17.81 3.74 -20.80
C GLN A 124 -17.90 3.66 -22.32
N TYR A 125 -17.51 2.52 -22.87
CA TYR A 125 -17.60 2.19 -24.28
C TYR A 125 -18.27 0.82 -24.37
N LEU A 126 -19.55 0.82 -24.71
CA LEU A 126 -20.43 -0.35 -24.72
C LEU A 126 -20.52 -0.88 -26.15
N ASP A 127 -20.06 -2.12 -26.37
CA ASP A 127 -19.90 -2.77 -27.66
C ASP A 127 -19.27 -1.85 -28.73
N PRO A 128 -18.06 -1.27 -28.48
CA PRO A 128 -17.50 -0.27 -29.37
C PRO A 128 -17.12 -0.84 -30.74
N SER A 129 -17.19 0.01 -31.76
CA SER A 129 -16.59 -0.29 -33.07
C SER A 129 -15.08 -0.05 -33.10
N VAL A 130 -14.37 -0.60 -34.09
CA VAL A 130 -12.93 -0.35 -34.28
C VAL A 130 -12.59 1.14 -34.45
N ASP A 131 -13.43 1.89 -35.18
CA ASP A 131 -13.26 3.32 -35.39
C ASP A 131 -13.38 4.09 -34.07
N GLU A 132 -14.34 3.71 -33.23
CA GLU A 132 -14.55 4.31 -31.91
C GLU A 132 -13.40 3.95 -30.97
N THR A 133 -12.95 2.70 -31.00
CA THR A 133 -11.80 2.20 -30.25
C THR A 133 -10.55 3.02 -30.51
N LYS A 134 -10.21 3.21 -31.79
CA LYS A 134 -9.10 4.07 -32.20
C LYS A 134 -9.28 5.51 -31.71
N LYS A 135 -10.47 6.10 -31.92
CA LYS A 135 -10.75 7.50 -31.53
C LYS A 135 -10.63 7.71 -30.03
N PHE A 136 -11.18 6.82 -29.21
CA PHE A 136 -11.11 7.00 -27.76
C PHE A 136 -9.71 6.77 -27.20
N CYS A 137 -8.97 5.78 -27.71
CA CYS A 137 -7.59 5.52 -27.27
C CYS A 137 -6.69 6.74 -27.51
N ILE A 138 -6.72 7.28 -28.74
CA ILE A 138 -5.94 8.48 -29.10
C ILE A 138 -6.38 9.70 -28.27
N SER A 139 -7.69 9.87 -28.07
CA SER A 139 -8.24 10.97 -27.27
C SER A 139 -7.79 10.90 -25.81
N LEU A 140 -7.78 9.70 -25.22
CA LEU A 140 -7.36 9.48 -23.83
C LEU A 140 -5.87 9.78 -23.64
N ARG A 141 -4.98 9.25 -24.50
CA ARG A 141 -3.55 9.57 -24.45
C ARG A 141 -3.31 11.08 -24.59
N ARG A 142 -3.93 11.72 -25.59
CA ARG A 142 -3.78 13.17 -25.80
C ARG A 142 -4.16 13.99 -24.55
N ASN A 143 -5.20 13.57 -23.83
CA ASN A 143 -5.67 14.26 -22.63
C ASN A 143 -4.81 13.95 -21.39
N ALA A 144 -4.24 12.74 -21.31
CA ALA A 144 -3.41 12.30 -20.19
C ALA A 144 -1.96 12.80 -20.27
N LYS A 145 -1.45 13.11 -21.47
CA LYS A 145 -0.05 13.47 -21.70
C LYS A 145 0.88 12.37 -21.15
N ASP A 146 1.67 12.69 -20.13
CA ASP A 146 2.63 11.79 -19.48
C ASP A 146 2.04 11.05 -18.27
N GLU A 147 0.77 11.27 -17.95
CA GLU A 147 0.08 10.56 -16.87
C GLU A 147 -0.47 9.20 -17.37
N ARG A 148 -0.80 8.33 -16.41
CA ARG A 148 -1.23 6.95 -16.70
C ARG A 148 -2.69 6.92 -17.17
N VAL A 149 -2.95 6.09 -18.20
CA VAL A 149 -4.30 5.77 -18.68
C VAL A 149 -4.63 4.32 -18.35
N LEU A 150 -5.83 4.06 -17.82
CA LEU A 150 -6.36 2.71 -17.64
C LEU A 150 -7.23 2.32 -18.85
N LEU A 151 -7.01 1.15 -19.43
CA LEU A 151 -7.93 0.49 -20.34
C LEU A 151 -8.39 -0.82 -19.70
N HIS A 152 -9.67 -0.90 -19.37
CA HIS A 152 -10.34 -2.14 -19.02
C HIS A 152 -11.03 -2.69 -20.28
N TYR A 153 -10.74 -3.92 -20.64
CA TYR A 153 -11.35 -4.63 -21.75
C TYR A 153 -12.01 -5.91 -21.23
N ASN A 154 -13.33 -5.98 -21.34
CA ASN A 154 -14.13 -7.18 -21.12
C ASN A 154 -14.55 -7.72 -22.49
N GLY A 155 -14.13 -8.95 -22.80
CA GLY A 155 -14.30 -9.57 -24.12
C GLY A 155 -15.20 -10.81 -24.13
N HIS A 156 -16.18 -10.93 -23.23
CA HIS A 156 -16.97 -12.17 -23.11
C HIS A 156 -17.98 -12.41 -24.25
N GLY A 157 -18.37 -11.36 -24.98
CA GLY A 157 -19.30 -11.43 -26.11
C GLY A 157 -18.65 -11.48 -27.48
N VAL A 158 -17.33 -11.68 -27.55
CA VAL A 158 -16.55 -11.69 -28.78
C VAL A 158 -15.66 -12.94 -28.86
N PRO A 159 -15.13 -13.29 -30.05
CA PRO A 159 -14.17 -14.37 -30.21
C PRO A 159 -12.94 -14.26 -29.29
N LEU A 160 -12.28 -15.39 -29.08
CA LEU A 160 -11.11 -15.45 -28.20
C LEU A 160 -9.91 -14.69 -28.78
N PRO A 161 -9.03 -14.10 -27.95
CA PRO A 161 -7.81 -13.46 -28.42
C PRO A 161 -6.93 -14.45 -29.20
N THR A 162 -6.50 -14.03 -30.39
CA THR A 162 -5.76 -14.91 -31.30
C THR A 162 -4.31 -15.11 -30.82
N GLN A 163 -3.69 -16.22 -31.25
CA GLN A 163 -2.26 -16.47 -30.97
C GLN A 163 -1.34 -15.40 -31.59
N SER A 164 -1.83 -14.70 -32.63
CA SER A 164 -1.14 -13.59 -33.30
C SER A 164 -1.20 -12.27 -32.54
N GLY A 165 -1.94 -12.19 -31.42
CA GLY A 165 -2.05 -10.99 -30.60
C GLY A 165 -3.06 -9.98 -31.13
N GLU A 166 -4.30 -10.43 -31.33
CA GLU A 166 -5.44 -9.58 -31.68
C GLU A 166 -6.54 -9.70 -30.61
N ILE A 167 -7.18 -8.58 -30.29
CA ILE A 167 -8.43 -8.54 -29.53
C ILE A 167 -9.59 -8.26 -30.48
N TRP A 168 -10.83 -8.57 -30.07
CA TRP A 168 -11.99 -8.44 -30.93
C TRP A 168 -12.93 -7.32 -30.47
N VAL A 169 -13.48 -6.60 -31.43
CA VAL A 169 -14.52 -5.58 -31.23
C VAL A 169 -15.60 -5.75 -32.31
N PHE A 170 -16.59 -4.87 -32.36
CA PHE A 170 -17.68 -4.97 -33.34
C PHE A 170 -17.46 -4.08 -34.56
N ASN A 171 -18.23 -4.33 -35.61
CA ASN A 171 -18.53 -3.30 -36.60
C ASN A 171 -19.75 -2.46 -36.15
N LYS A 172 -20.02 -1.34 -36.82
CA LYS A 172 -21.11 -0.41 -36.45
C LYS A 172 -22.51 -1.03 -36.45
N ASN A 173 -22.70 -2.14 -37.17
CA ASN A 173 -23.99 -2.79 -37.35
C ASN A 173 -24.11 -4.09 -36.52
N TYR A 174 -23.11 -4.43 -35.70
CA TYR A 174 -23.04 -5.67 -34.90
C TYR A 174 -23.22 -6.97 -35.72
N THR A 175 -22.82 -6.96 -37.00
CA THR A 175 -22.92 -8.14 -37.88
C THR A 175 -21.65 -8.95 -37.95
N GLN A 176 -20.51 -8.36 -37.62
CA GLN A 176 -19.19 -8.99 -37.70
C GLN A 176 -18.32 -8.58 -36.52
N TYR A 177 -17.51 -9.52 -36.08
CA TYR A 177 -16.39 -9.28 -35.17
C TYR A 177 -15.20 -8.76 -35.99
N ILE A 178 -14.57 -7.69 -35.52
CA ILE A 178 -13.45 -7.01 -36.16
C ILE A 178 -12.21 -7.19 -35.29
N PRO A 179 -11.10 -7.74 -35.82
CA PRO A 179 -9.87 -7.89 -35.06
C PRO A 179 -9.16 -6.54 -34.92
N VAL A 180 -8.60 -6.28 -33.74
CA VAL A 180 -7.77 -5.13 -33.41
C VAL A 180 -6.39 -5.67 -32.99
N PRO A 181 -5.35 -5.48 -33.82
CA PRO A 181 -4.00 -5.87 -33.47
C PRO A 181 -3.50 -5.13 -32.23
N LEU A 182 -2.82 -5.83 -31.32
CA LEU A 182 -2.19 -5.21 -30.15
C LEU A 182 -1.16 -4.15 -30.55
N TYR A 183 -0.50 -4.36 -31.69
CA TYR A 183 0.40 -3.37 -32.29
C TYR A 183 -0.26 -1.99 -32.45
N ASP A 184 -1.46 -1.95 -33.02
CA ASP A 184 -2.22 -0.71 -33.25
C ASP A 184 -2.74 -0.13 -31.94
N LEU A 185 -3.22 -0.99 -31.03
CA LEU A 185 -3.68 -0.56 -29.71
C LEU A 185 -2.56 0.14 -28.93
N GLN A 186 -1.34 -0.40 -28.98
CA GLN A 186 -0.15 0.20 -28.39
C GLN A 186 0.19 1.55 -29.02
N SER A 187 0.07 1.69 -30.34
CA SER A 187 0.26 2.98 -31.02
C SER A 187 -0.78 4.03 -30.63
N TRP A 188 -2.02 3.63 -30.35
CA TRP A 188 -3.09 4.56 -30.01
C TRP A 188 -3.00 5.05 -28.56
N LEU A 189 -2.68 4.15 -27.61
CA LEU A 189 -2.62 4.47 -26.19
C LEU A 189 -1.23 4.83 -25.70
N ALA A 190 -0.16 4.22 -26.21
CA ALA A 190 1.22 4.36 -25.74
C ALA A 190 1.40 4.21 -24.21
N GLY A 191 2.60 4.44 -23.71
CA GLY A 191 2.92 4.49 -22.28
C GLY A 191 2.93 5.94 -21.74
N PRO A 192 2.70 6.13 -20.43
CA PRO A 192 2.41 5.10 -19.43
C PRO A 192 0.95 4.64 -19.42
N SER A 193 0.70 3.32 -19.41
CA SER A 193 -0.66 2.75 -19.45
C SER A 193 -0.84 1.55 -18.51
N LEU A 194 -2.08 1.30 -18.12
CA LEU A 194 -2.51 0.15 -17.32
C LEU A 194 -3.62 -0.58 -18.08
N PHE A 195 -3.48 -1.87 -18.28
CA PHE A 195 -4.44 -2.70 -19.01
C PHE A 195 -5.02 -3.78 -18.11
N VAL A 196 -6.33 -3.95 -18.17
CA VAL A 196 -7.06 -5.06 -17.53
C VAL A 196 -7.81 -5.81 -18.63
N PHE A 197 -7.48 -7.08 -18.81
CA PHE A 197 -8.10 -7.96 -19.81
C PHE A 197 -8.89 -9.06 -19.12
N ASP A 198 -10.21 -8.92 -19.11
CA ASP A 198 -11.14 -9.96 -18.65
C ASP A 198 -11.70 -10.70 -19.87
N VAL A 199 -11.03 -11.80 -20.21
CA VAL A 199 -11.37 -12.66 -21.33
C VAL A 199 -10.67 -14.01 -21.15
N SER A 200 -11.25 -15.07 -21.71
CA SER A 200 -10.57 -16.37 -21.84
C SER A 200 -9.36 -16.26 -22.78
N HIS A 201 -8.34 -17.10 -22.62
CA HIS A 201 -7.08 -17.05 -23.39
C HIS A 201 -6.33 -15.70 -23.31
N ALA A 202 -6.54 -14.90 -22.26
CA ALA A 202 -5.91 -13.58 -22.10
C ALA A 202 -4.37 -13.62 -22.07
N GLY A 203 -3.75 -14.77 -21.76
CA GLY A 203 -2.30 -14.95 -21.85
C GLY A 203 -1.73 -14.74 -23.25
N ASN A 204 -2.51 -14.96 -24.31
CA ASN A 204 -2.11 -14.62 -25.69
C ASN A 204 -1.87 -13.11 -25.85
N ILE A 205 -2.63 -12.30 -25.12
CA ILE A 205 -2.48 -10.83 -25.14
C ILE A 205 -1.16 -10.45 -24.49
N VAL A 206 -0.92 -10.89 -23.26
CA VAL A 206 0.27 -10.52 -22.48
C VAL A 206 1.56 -10.96 -23.19
N GLN A 207 1.59 -12.18 -23.73
CA GLN A 207 2.76 -12.70 -24.44
C GLN A 207 3.10 -11.85 -25.67
N ASN A 208 2.12 -11.57 -26.53
CA ASN A 208 2.36 -10.80 -27.76
C ASN A 208 2.57 -9.30 -27.49
N PHE A 209 2.04 -8.78 -26.38
CA PHE A 209 2.19 -7.37 -26.03
C PHE A 209 3.67 -6.96 -25.94
N HIS A 210 4.50 -7.78 -25.28
CA HIS A 210 5.94 -7.51 -25.15
C HIS A 210 6.66 -7.54 -26.51
N THR A 211 6.32 -8.49 -27.37
CA THR A 211 6.89 -8.58 -28.72
C THR A 211 6.60 -7.34 -29.56
N PHE A 212 5.38 -6.79 -29.48
CA PHE A 212 5.04 -5.56 -30.20
C PHE A 212 5.68 -4.30 -29.60
N VAL A 213 5.87 -4.24 -28.27
CA VAL A 213 6.64 -3.16 -27.63
C VAL A 213 8.08 -3.13 -28.15
N GLU A 214 8.76 -4.28 -28.19
CA GLU A 214 10.13 -4.37 -28.73
C GLU A 214 10.21 -3.92 -30.20
N LYS A 215 9.18 -4.23 -30.98
CA LYS A 215 9.09 -3.79 -32.38
C LYS A 215 8.98 -2.26 -32.48
N HIS A 216 8.06 -1.66 -31.72
CA HIS A 216 7.91 -0.20 -31.65
C HIS A 216 9.19 0.50 -31.17
N GLU A 217 9.90 -0.07 -30.20
CA GLU A 217 11.18 0.47 -29.72
C GLU A 217 12.28 0.43 -30.79
N LYS A 218 12.36 -0.65 -31.57
CA LYS A 218 13.29 -0.73 -32.72
C LYS A 218 12.97 0.34 -33.77
N GLU A 219 11.69 0.53 -34.09
CA GLU A 219 11.26 1.57 -35.03
C GLU A 219 11.57 2.99 -34.51
N ASN A 220 11.38 3.24 -33.21
CA ASN A 220 11.80 4.49 -32.57
C ASN A 220 13.31 4.74 -32.69
N ILE A 221 14.13 3.71 -32.51
CA ILE A 221 15.60 3.81 -32.66
C ILE A 221 15.97 4.11 -34.11
N GLU A 222 15.35 3.43 -35.08
CA GLU A 222 15.59 3.68 -36.50
C GLU A 222 15.14 5.08 -36.94
N ALA A 223 14.00 5.56 -36.44
CA ALA A 223 13.51 6.91 -36.67
C ALA A 223 14.52 7.95 -36.15
N LYS A 224 15.05 7.76 -34.92
CA LYS A 224 16.10 8.63 -34.36
C LYS A 224 17.42 8.59 -35.12
N LYS A 225 17.76 7.44 -35.72
CA LYS A 225 18.95 7.32 -36.58
C LYS A 225 18.78 8.10 -37.89
N ARG A 226 17.55 8.13 -38.45
CA ARG A 226 17.25 8.88 -39.68
C ARG A 226 17.11 10.39 -39.42
N ASP A 227 16.51 10.76 -38.29
CA ASP A 227 16.36 12.14 -37.85
C ASP A 227 16.57 12.24 -36.33
N PRO A 228 17.67 12.86 -35.86
CA PRO A 228 17.93 13.06 -34.43
C PRO A 228 16.81 13.81 -33.68
N ASN A 229 15.99 14.59 -34.38
CA ASN A 229 14.88 15.36 -33.81
C ASN A 229 13.53 14.64 -33.90
N ALA A 230 13.48 13.38 -34.34
CA ALA A 230 12.25 12.60 -34.41
C ALA A 230 11.57 12.48 -33.04
N VAL A 231 10.28 12.85 -32.99
CA VAL A 231 9.44 12.66 -31.79
C VAL A 231 9.17 11.17 -31.64
N VAL A 232 9.71 10.57 -30.57
CA VAL A 232 9.47 9.16 -30.23
C VAL A 232 8.44 9.03 -29.13
N GLN A 233 7.61 8.00 -29.23
CA GLN A 233 6.61 7.70 -28.22
C GLN A 233 7.13 6.60 -27.29
N ASN A 234 6.84 6.70 -26.00
CA ASN A 234 7.17 5.64 -25.04
C ASN A 234 6.12 4.54 -25.15
N TYR A 235 6.53 3.28 -25.28
CA TYR A 235 5.64 2.11 -25.29
C TYR A 235 5.88 1.15 -24.11
N GLY A 236 7.00 1.30 -23.40
CA GLY A 236 7.49 0.33 -22.42
C GLY A 236 6.92 0.46 -21.00
N ASP A 237 6.44 1.63 -20.58
CA ASP A 237 5.83 1.79 -19.23
C ASP A 237 4.36 1.34 -19.20
N CYS A 238 4.13 0.09 -19.56
CA CYS A 238 2.82 -0.54 -19.53
C CYS A 238 2.74 -1.57 -18.39
N ILE A 239 1.61 -1.57 -17.70
CA ILE A 239 1.24 -2.61 -16.73
C ILE A 239 0.06 -3.38 -17.30
N LEU A 240 0.10 -4.71 -17.22
CA LEU A 240 -0.95 -5.58 -17.71
C LEU A 240 -1.45 -6.46 -16.59
N LEU A 241 -2.77 -6.64 -16.51
CA LEU A 241 -3.46 -7.62 -15.69
C LEU A 241 -4.38 -8.42 -16.61
N ALA A 242 -4.23 -9.74 -16.64
CA ALA A 242 -4.96 -10.63 -17.52
C ALA A 242 -5.58 -11.77 -16.72
N ALA A 243 -6.82 -12.15 -17.07
CA ALA A 243 -7.61 -13.07 -16.27
C ALA A 243 -7.08 -14.51 -16.24
N CYS A 244 -6.42 -14.99 -17.29
CA CYS A 244 -6.04 -16.40 -17.42
C CYS A 244 -4.85 -16.62 -18.36
N GLN A 245 -4.28 -17.84 -18.35
CA GLN A 245 -3.21 -18.24 -19.27
C GLN A 245 -3.69 -18.43 -20.71
N LYS A 246 -2.74 -18.56 -21.64
CA LYS A 246 -2.98 -18.67 -23.10
C LYS A 246 -3.89 -19.84 -23.53
N ASN A 247 -3.99 -20.89 -22.71
CA ASN A 247 -4.74 -22.11 -22.99
C ASN A 247 -5.84 -22.36 -21.94
N GLU A 248 -6.18 -21.34 -21.15
CA GLU A 248 -7.17 -21.43 -20.09
C GLU A 248 -8.42 -20.66 -20.47
N SER A 249 -9.55 -21.16 -20.00
CA SER A 249 -10.85 -20.50 -20.11
C SER A 249 -11.30 -20.03 -18.74
N LEU A 250 -12.14 -19.00 -18.73
CA LEU A 250 -12.75 -18.49 -17.50
C LEU A 250 -13.69 -19.53 -16.88
N PRO A 251 -13.89 -19.50 -15.54
CA PRO A 251 -14.78 -20.43 -14.87
C PRO A 251 -16.25 -20.29 -15.32
N THR A 252 -16.89 -21.42 -15.57
CA THR A 252 -18.31 -21.50 -15.98
C THR A 252 -19.27 -21.90 -14.85
N ASN A 253 -18.79 -21.96 -13.60
CA ASN A 253 -19.61 -22.31 -12.44
C ASN A 253 -20.77 -21.29 -12.29
N PRO A 254 -22.05 -21.72 -12.33
CA PRO A 254 -23.20 -20.81 -12.24
C PRO A 254 -23.27 -20.01 -10.94
N ASP A 255 -22.65 -20.49 -9.86
CA ASP A 255 -22.62 -19.79 -8.59
C ASP A 255 -21.62 -18.62 -8.57
N LEU A 256 -20.82 -18.46 -9.63
CA LEU A 256 -19.86 -17.37 -9.78
C LEU A 256 -20.30 -16.40 -10.88
N PRO A 257 -19.86 -15.13 -10.81
CA PRO A 257 -20.01 -14.20 -11.92
C PRO A 257 -19.18 -14.65 -13.14
N ALA A 258 -19.64 -14.27 -14.33
CA ALA A 258 -18.91 -14.48 -15.58
C ALA A 258 -17.65 -13.60 -15.62
N ASP A 259 -17.73 -12.38 -15.08
CA ASP A 259 -16.61 -11.45 -14.88
C ASP A 259 -15.89 -11.65 -13.55
N LEU A 260 -15.56 -12.90 -13.22
CA LEU A 260 -14.90 -13.27 -11.97
C LEU A 260 -13.60 -12.48 -11.73
N PHE A 261 -12.79 -12.28 -12.78
CA PHE A 261 -11.55 -11.53 -12.66
C PHE A 261 -11.81 -10.06 -12.37
N THR A 262 -12.72 -9.42 -13.11
CA THR A 262 -13.16 -8.05 -12.85
C THR A 262 -13.70 -7.91 -11.43
N CYS A 263 -14.60 -8.80 -11.01
CA CYS A 263 -15.17 -8.81 -9.66
C CYS A 263 -14.08 -8.92 -8.58
N CYS A 264 -13.07 -9.76 -8.76
CA CYS A 264 -11.91 -9.82 -7.85
C CYS A 264 -11.16 -8.49 -7.78
N LEU A 265 -10.98 -7.81 -8.92
CA LEU A 265 -10.23 -6.56 -9.01
C LEU A 265 -11.01 -5.34 -8.50
N THR A 266 -12.32 -5.31 -8.64
CA THR A 266 -13.14 -4.10 -8.40
C THR A 266 -14.06 -4.22 -7.19
N THR A 267 -14.45 -5.44 -6.80
CA THR A 267 -15.34 -5.73 -5.66
C THR A 267 -14.81 -6.88 -4.79
N PRO A 268 -13.54 -6.80 -4.32
CA PRO A 268 -12.82 -7.93 -3.71
C PRO A 268 -13.52 -8.52 -2.49
N ILE A 269 -14.14 -7.70 -1.65
CA ILE A 269 -14.79 -8.17 -0.41
C ILE A 269 -16.04 -8.99 -0.73
N GLU A 270 -16.86 -8.54 -1.68
CA GLU A 270 -18.10 -9.22 -2.07
C GLU A 270 -17.81 -10.60 -2.66
N ILE A 271 -16.86 -10.69 -3.61
CA ILE A 271 -16.49 -11.97 -4.20
C ILE A 271 -15.72 -12.87 -3.22
N ALA A 272 -14.92 -12.32 -2.32
CA ALA A 272 -14.22 -13.11 -1.30
C ALA A 272 -15.21 -13.76 -0.32
N LEU A 273 -16.25 -13.04 0.11
CA LEU A 273 -17.31 -13.59 0.95
C LEU A 273 -18.09 -14.69 0.20
N ARG A 274 -18.50 -14.43 -1.06
CA ARG A 274 -19.19 -15.41 -1.91
C ARG A 274 -18.35 -16.68 -2.09
N PHE A 275 -17.07 -16.51 -2.42
CA PHE A 275 -16.11 -17.60 -2.55
C PHE A 275 -15.96 -18.39 -1.25
N PHE A 276 -15.84 -17.71 -0.11
CA PHE A 276 -15.72 -18.37 1.19
C PHE A 276 -16.95 -19.22 1.51
N ILE A 277 -18.16 -18.69 1.30
CA ILE A 277 -19.42 -19.43 1.51
C ILE A 277 -19.47 -20.68 0.62
N LEU A 278 -19.05 -20.58 -0.64
CA LEU A 278 -18.99 -21.72 -1.58
C LEU A 278 -17.97 -22.79 -1.18
N GLN A 279 -16.86 -22.40 -0.54
CA GLN A 279 -15.81 -23.34 -0.13
C GLN A 279 -16.03 -23.91 1.28
N ASN A 280 -16.82 -23.25 2.13
CA ASN A 280 -16.93 -23.61 3.54
C ASN A 280 -17.58 -25.00 3.70
N PRO A 281 -16.86 -26.00 4.25
CA PRO A 281 -17.42 -27.33 4.47
C PRO A 281 -18.47 -27.34 5.59
N LEU A 282 -18.43 -26.36 6.50
CA LEU A 282 -19.43 -26.15 7.53
C LEU A 282 -20.57 -25.35 6.89
N ARG A 283 -21.63 -26.06 6.48
CA ARG A 283 -22.83 -25.43 5.93
C ARG A 283 -23.38 -24.42 6.93
N THR A 284 -23.18 -23.13 6.66
CA THR A 284 -23.95 -22.07 7.28
C THR A 284 -25.32 -22.00 6.61
N ASP A 285 -26.39 -21.72 7.35
CA ASP A 285 -27.74 -21.51 6.78
C ASP A 285 -27.85 -20.18 5.98
N ILE A 286 -26.72 -19.69 5.46
CA ILE A 286 -26.59 -18.41 4.76
C ILE A 286 -26.77 -18.67 3.26
N SER A 287 -27.82 -18.09 2.69
CA SER A 287 -28.05 -18.09 1.23
C SER A 287 -26.94 -17.33 0.51
N ILE A 288 -26.43 -17.91 -0.59
CA ILE A 288 -25.40 -17.30 -1.45
C ILE A 288 -25.92 -16.01 -2.13
N ASP A 289 -27.22 -15.92 -2.36
CA ASP A 289 -27.81 -14.80 -3.10
C ASP A 289 -28.30 -13.66 -2.19
N ASP A 290 -28.50 -13.93 -0.90
CA ASP A 290 -29.10 -12.96 0.05
C ASP A 290 -28.17 -12.54 1.19
N PHE A 291 -26.88 -12.94 1.18
CA PHE A 291 -25.97 -12.53 2.24
C PHE A 291 -25.53 -11.07 2.03
N ARG A 292 -26.00 -10.18 2.91
CA ARG A 292 -25.58 -8.77 2.92
C ARG A 292 -24.92 -8.42 4.24
N VAL A 293 -23.62 -8.17 4.20
CA VAL A 293 -22.89 -7.68 5.38
C VAL A 293 -23.21 -6.20 5.61
N PRO A 294 -23.67 -5.82 6.81
CA PRO A 294 -24.05 -4.45 7.10
C PRO A 294 -22.83 -3.52 7.17
N GLY A 295 -23.06 -2.24 6.88
CA GLY A 295 -22.03 -1.20 6.93
C GLY A 295 -21.60 -0.63 5.58
N ARG A 296 -20.48 0.10 5.60
CA ARG A 296 -19.89 0.75 4.42
C ARG A 296 -18.39 0.47 4.40
N LEU A 297 -17.83 0.26 3.20
CA LEU A 297 -16.39 -0.04 3.01
C LEU A 297 -15.43 1.00 3.61
N GLN A 298 -15.86 2.25 3.74
CA GLN A 298 -15.07 3.36 4.29
C GLN A 298 -15.14 3.43 5.83
N ASP A 299 -16.19 2.86 6.43
CA ASP A 299 -16.40 2.90 7.88
C ASP A 299 -15.79 1.66 8.55
N ARG A 300 -14.57 1.83 9.06
CA ARG A 300 -13.80 0.79 9.74
C ARG A 300 -14.42 0.27 11.04
N ARG A 301 -15.45 0.94 11.57
CA ARG A 301 -16.20 0.44 12.73
C ARG A 301 -17.35 -0.47 12.33
N SER A 302 -17.76 -0.43 11.07
CA SER A 302 -18.77 -1.34 10.54
C SER A 302 -18.15 -2.68 10.14
N PRO A 303 -18.89 -3.80 10.21
CA PRO A 303 -18.38 -5.13 9.84
C PRO A 303 -17.77 -5.15 8.43
N LEU A 304 -18.47 -4.56 7.45
CA LEU A 304 -17.99 -4.49 6.07
C LEU A 304 -16.70 -3.66 5.92
N GLY A 305 -16.61 -2.52 6.61
CA GLY A 305 -15.41 -1.67 6.53
C GLY A 305 -14.23 -2.23 7.34
N GLU A 306 -14.47 -2.96 8.42
CA GLU A 306 -13.43 -3.70 9.14
C GLU A 306 -12.85 -4.81 8.27
N LEU A 307 -13.68 -5.62 7.60
CA LEU A 307 -13.21 -6.63 6.64
C LEU A 307 -12.38 -6.01 5.52
N ASN A 308 -12.84 -4.92 4.92
CA ASN A 308 -12.08 -4.21 3.88
C ASN A 308 -10.71 -3.72 4.38
N TRP A 309 -10.64 -3.28 5.63
CA TRP A 309 -9.40 -2.83 6.23
C TRP A 309 -8.44 -3.97 6.54
N ILE A 310 -8.93 -5.09 7.08
CA ILE A 310 -8.16 -6.33 7.28
C ILE A 310 -7.64 -6.86 5.94
N PHE A 311 -8.50 -6.92 4.92
CA PHE A 311 -8.13 -7.33 3.56
C PHE A 311 -6.98 -6.49 3.00
N THR A 312 -7.09 -5.16 3.13
CA THR A 312 -6.03 -4.23 2.70
C THR A 312 -4.73 -4.48 3.46
N ALA A 313 -4.79 -4.72 4.76
CA ALA A 313 -3.60 -5.01 5.57
C ALA A 313 -2.93 -6.33 5.19
N ILE A 314 -3.72 -7.39 4.99
CA ILE A 314 -3.23 -8.71 4.60
C ILE A 314 -2.58 -8.66 3.22
N THR A 315 -3.28 -8.13 2.21
CA THR A 315 -2.77 -8.09 0.83
C THR A 315 -1.52 -7.23 0.68
N ASP A 316 -1.45 -6.08 1.36
CA ASP A 316 -0.25 -5.24 1.37
C ASP A 316 0.94 -5.93 2.07
N THR A 317 0.67 -6.74 3.09
CA THR A 317 1.69 -7.52 3.80
C THR A 317 2.21 -8.70 2.98
N ILE A 318 1.31 -9.45 2.34
CA ILE A 318 1.67 -10.52 1.40
C ILE A 318 2.58 -9.95 0.29
N ALA A 319 2.19 -8.84 -0.32
CA ALA A 319 2.99 -8.17 -1.33
C ALA A 319 4.37 -7.75 -0.81
N TRP A 320 4.44 -7.20 0.40
CA TRP A 320 5.71 -6.77 0.98
C TRP A 320 6.66 -7.93 1.27
N ASN A 321 6.14 -9.08 1.70
CA ASN A 321 6.97 -10.23 2.07
C ASN A 321 7.39 -11.05 0.85
N THR A 322 6.58 -11.04 -0.22
CA THR A 322 6.84 -11.85 -1.41
C THR A 322 7.59 -11.08 -2.50
N LEU A 323 7.35 -9.77 -2.67
CA LEU A 323 7.89 -9.01 -3.81
C LEU A 323 9.28 -8.41 -3.54
N PRO A 324 10.13 -8.33 -4.58
CA PRO A 324 11.33 -7.49 -4.53
C PRO A 324 10.97 -6.03 -4.19
N ARG A 325 11.80 -5.38 -3.37
CA ARG A 325 11.55 -4.02 -2.84
C ARG A 325 11.25 -2.98 -3.94
N ALA A 326 11.99 -3.03 -5.05
CA ALA A 326 11.77 -2.13 -6.18
C ALA A 326 10.41 -2.34 -6.86
N LEU A 327 10.01 -3.61 -7.03
CA LEU A 327 8.73 -3.96 -7.64
C LEU A 327 7.57 -3.58 -6.72
N PHE A 328 7.68 -3.86 -5.41
CA PHE A 328 6.70 -3.43 -4.42
C PHE A 328 6.49 -1.91 -4.45
N LYS A 329 7.59 -1.13 -4.44
CA LYS A 329 7.51 0.34 -4.51
C LYS A 329 6.81 0.82 -5.78
N LYS A 330 7.11 0.20 -6.93
CA LYS A 330 6.49 0.52 -8.22
C LYS A 330 4.98 0.23 -8.21
N LEU A 331 4.56 -0.94 -7.73
CA LEU A 331 3.17 -1.40 -7.87
C LEU A 331 2.26 -0.99 -6.70
N PHE A 332 2.75 -0.97 -5.47
CA PHE A 332 1.95 -0.78 -4.25
C PHE A 332 2.08 0.62 -3.62
N ARG A 333 2.98 1.48 -4.12
CA ARG A 333 3.24 2.82 -3.54
C ARG A 333 3.19 3.98 -4.53
N GLN A 334 3.50 3.76 -5.81
CA GLN A 334 3.65 4.85 -6.78
C GLN A 334 2.31 5.48 -7.20
N ASP A 335 1.30 4.66 -7.53
CA ASP A 335 -0.03 5.06 -7.99
C ASP A 335 -1.11 4.34 -7.16
N LEU A 336 -2.09 5.08 -6.64
CA LEU A 336 -3.18 4.55 -5.82
C LEU A 336 -4.06 3.55 -6.58
N MET A 337 -4.33 3.79 -7.87
CA MET A 337 -5.15 2.88 -8.67
C MET A 337 -4.42 1.56 -8.90
N VAL A 338 -3.15 1.63 -9.30
CA VAL A 338 -2.28 0.46 -9.49
C VAL A 338 -2.17 -0.33 -8.19
N ALA A 339 -1.91 0.34 -7.06
CA ALA A 339 -1.82 -0.30 -5.76
C ALA A 339 -3.13 -0.98 -5.34
N ALA A 340 -4.28 -0.40 -5.66
CA ALA A 340 -5.58 -1.02 -5.40
C ALA A 340 -5.79 -2.27 -6.25
N LEU A 341 -5.55 -2.17 -7.55
CA LEU A 341 -5.72 -3.31 -8.47
C LEU A 341 -4.75 -4.44 -8.16
N PHE A 342 -3.50 -4.17 -7.80
CA PHE A 342 -2.55 -5.23 -7.44
C PHE A 342 -2.84 -5.90 -6.10
N ARG A 343 -3.32 -5.16 -5.08
CA ARG A 343 -3.82 -5.79 -3.85
C ARG A 343 -4.96 -6.76 -4.16
N ASN A 344 -5.88 -6.32 -5.01
CA ASN A 344 -7.05 -7.09 -5.40
C ASN A 344 -6.69 -8.24 -6.37
N PHE A 345 -5.61 -8.10 -7.15
CA PHE A 345 -5.07 -9.15 -8.00
C PHE A 345 -4.51 -10.32 -7.19
N LEU A 346 -3.97 -10.09 -5.99
CA LEU A 346 -3.57 -11.21 -5.12
C LEU A 346 -4.77 -12.09 -4.73
N LEU A 347 -5.95 -11.48 -4.57
CA LEU A 347 -7.18 -12.22 -4.33
C LEU A 347 -7.62 -12.98 -5.59
N SER A 348 -7.52 -12.38 -6.77
CA SER A 348 -7.86 -13.09 -8.02
C SER A 348 -6.94 -14.29 -8.23
N GLU A 349 -5.64 -14.16 -7.95
CA GLU A 349 -4.69 -15.28 -7.99
C GLU A 349 -5.16 -16.43 -7.09
N ARG A 350 -5.67 -16.13 -5.90
CA ARG A 350 -6.16 -17.14 -4.95
C ARG A 350 -7.48 -17.78 -5.39
N ILE A 351 -8.48 -16.97 -5.74
CA ILE A 351 -9.83 -17.46 -6.07
C ILE A 351 -9.79 -18.23 -7.40
N MET A 352 -9.21 -17.64 -8.44
CA MET A 352 -9.27 -18.20 -9.79
C MET A 352 -8.49 -19.51 -9.92
N ARG A 353 -7.38 -19.67 -9.18
CA ARG A 353 -6.61 -20.92 -9.14
C ARG A 353 -7.41 -22.11 -8.63
N THR A 354 -8.35 -21.88 -7.71
CA THR A 354 -9.28 -22.92 -7.22
C THR A 354 -10.16 -23.46 -8.36
N TYR A 355 -10.44 -22.61 -9.36
CA TYR A 355 -11.22 -22.96 -10.56
C TYR A 355 -10.33 -23.22 -11.79
N LYS A 356 -9.07 -23.60 -11.59
CA LYS A 356 -8.09 -23.95 -12.64
C LYS A 356 -7.83 -22.83 -13.65
N CYS A 357 -7.92 -21.58 -13.18
CA CYS A 357 -7.70 -20.39 -13.97
C CYS A 357 -6.57 -19.58 -13.30
N ASN A 358 -5.51 -19.26 -14.03
CA ASN A 358 -4.30 -18.64 -13.49
C ASN A 358 -4.14 -17.22 -14.05
N PRO A 359 -4.50 -16.18 -13.28
CA PRO A 359 -4.30 -14.79 -13.69
C PRO A 359 -2.82 -14.47 -13.91
N ILE A 360 -2.55 -13.58 -14.87
CA ILE A 360 -1.21 -13.12 -15.22
C ILE A 360 -1.11 -11.62 -15.01
N SER A 361 0.03 -11.16 -14.52
CA SER A 361 0.39 -9.74 -14.53
C SER A 361 1.70 -9.50 -15.29
N SER A 362 1.85 -8.30 -15.84
CA SER A 362 3.14 -7.77 -16.29
C SER A 362 3.34 -6.40 -15.63
N PRO A 363 4.36 -6.21 -14.77
CA PRO A 363 5.39 -7.18 -14.39
C PRO A 363 4.85 -8.43 -13.70
N GLU A 364 5.54 -9.56 -13.88
CA GLU A 364 5.18 -10.84 -13.25
C GLU A 364 5.40 -10.80 -11.74
N LEU A 365 4.45 -11.37 -10.99
CA LEU A 365 4.56 -11.54 -9.54
C LEU A 365 4.91 -13.00 -9.22
N PRO A 366 5.72 -13.26 -8.18
CA PRO A 366 5.82 -14.59 -7.60
C PRO A 366 4.48 -15.03 -7.01
N GLU A 367 4.31 -16.34 -6.86
CA GLU A 367 3.05 -16.92 -6.38
C GLU A 367 2.70 -16.46 -4.96
N THR A 368 1.48 -15.95 -4.76
CA THR A 368 1.02 -15.42 -3.45
C THR A 368 -0.14 -16.18 -2.84
N HIS A 369 -0.80 -17.06 -3.60
CA HIS A 369 -2.02 -17.76 -3.19
C HIS A 369 -1.84 -18.72 -2.01
N HIS A 370 -0.64 -19.27 -1.80
CA HIS A 370 -0.32 -20.16 -0.67
C HIS A 370 0.16 -19.42 0.60
N HIS A 371 0.22 -18.09 0.59
CA HIS A 371 0.78 -17.33 1.71
C HIS A 371 -0.03 -17.56 3.02
N PRO A 372 0.62 -17.83 4.17
CA PRO A 372 -0.08 -18.18 5.42
C PRO A 372 -1.10 -17.14 5.90
N LEU A 373 -0.88 -15.84 5.63
CA LEU A 373 -1.81 -14.77 5.99
C LEU A 373 -3.21 -14.91 5.36
N TRP A 374 -3.37 -15.68 4.28
CA TRP A 374 -4.69 -16.01 3.76
C TRP A 374 -5.54 -16.81 4.77
N LYS A 375 -4.91 -17.59 5.66
CA LYS A 375 -5.62 -18.26 6.76
C LYS A 375 -6.15 -17.26 7.79
N SER A 376 -5.40 -16.18 8.04
CA SER A 376 -5.88 -15.09 8.91
C SER A 376 -7.03 -14.31 8.27
N TRP A 377 -7.03 -14.18 6.93
CA TRP A 377 -8.16 -13.64 6.19
C TRP A 377 -9.40 -14.53 6.34
N ASP A 378 -9.23 -15.84 6.13
CA ASP A 378 -10.31 -16.81 6.26
C ASP A 378 -10.96 -16.78 7.64
N LEU A 379 -10.14 -16.73 8.71
CA LEU A 379 -10.63 -16.58 10.08
C LEU A 379 -11.40 -15.26 10.28
N ALA A 380 -10.91 -14.15 9.75
CA ALA A 380 -11.60 -12.87 9.87
C ALA A 380 -12.96 -12.88 9.15
N VAL A 381 -13.04 -13.50 7.97
CA VAL A 381 -14.30 -13.69 7.24
C VAL A 381 -15.26 -14.58 8.03
N GLU A 382 -14.77 -15.72 8.54
CA GLU A 382 -15.57 -16.64 9.34
C GLU A 382 -16.17 -15.95 10.58
N MET A 383 -15.38 -15.16 11.30
CA MET A 383 -15.83 -14.41 12.47
C MET A 383 -16.95 -13.42 12.16
N VAL A 384 -16.94 -12.77 10.98
CA VAL A 384 -18.01 -11.85 10.58
C VAL A 384 -19.25 -12.60 10.13
N LEU A 385 -19.08 -13.67 9.34
CA LEU A 385 -20.21 -14.49 8.88
C LEU A 385 -20.92 -15.21 10.02
N ALA A 386 -20.20 -15.66 11.05
CA ALA A 386 -20.79 -16.26 12.25
C ALA A 386 -21.69 -15.28 13.03
N GLN A 387 -21.40 -13.98 12.97
CA GLN A 387 -22.20 -12.94 13.61
C GLN A 387 -23.35 -12.42 12.72
N LEU A 388 -23.33 -12.74 11.42
CA LEU A 388 -24.23 -12.16 10.43
C LEU A 388 -25.72 -12.35 10.75
N PRO A 389 -26.22 -13.53 11.17
CA PRO A 389 -27.63 -13.69 11.53
C PRO A 389 -28.06 -12.74 12.66
N ALA A 390 -27.22 -12.58 13.69
CA ALA A 390 -27.51 -11.68 14.81
C ALA A 390 -27.44 -10.20 14.42
N LEU A 391 -26.59 -9.84 13.45
CA LEU A 391 -26.50 -8.48 12.91
C LEU A 391 -27.73 -8.13 12.06
N ILE A 392 -28.21 -9.05 11.23
CA ILE A 392 -29.44 -8.86 10.43
C ILE A 392 -30.64 -8.69 11.35
N ASP A 393 -30.81 -9.57 12.34
CA ASP A 393 -31.88 -9.45 13.34
C ASP A 393 -31.82 -8.12 14.09
N GLN A 394 -30.63 -7.52 14.25
CA GLN A 394 -30.47 -6.21 14.86
C GLN A 394 -30.88 -5.07 13.94
N GLU A 395 -30.49 -5.09 12.66
CA GLU A 395 -30.95 -4.10 11.67
C GLU A 395 -32.47 -4.14 11.50
N GLU A 396 -33.08 -5.33 11.59
CA GLU A 396 -34.53 -5.53 11.53
C GLU A 396 -35.25 -5.25 12.87
N GLY A 397 -34.52 -4.88 13.92
CA GLY A 397 -35.07 -4.53 15.23
C GLY A 397 -35.60 -5.71 16.06
N ARG A 398 -35.30 -6.95 15.66
CA ARG A 398 -35.71 -8.18 16.38
C ARG A 398 -34.82 -8.49 17.58
N ARG A 399 -33.57 -8.05 17.57
CA ARG A 399 -32.58 -8.32 18.63
C ARG A 399 -31.69 -7.10 18.91
N GLN A 400 -31.35 -6.86 20.17
CA GLN A 400 -30.23 -5.97 20.50
C GLN A 400 -28.92 -6.77 20.43
N TYR A 401 -28.06 -6.43 19.48
CA TYR A 401 -26.75 -7.05 19.30
C TYR A 401 -25.71 -5.98 18.97
N GLU A 402 -24.54 -6.07 19.59
CA GLU A 402 -23.41 -5.19 19.29
C GLU A 402 -22.34 -6.00 18.57
N TYR A 403 -21.86 -5.45 17.45
CA TYR A 403 -20.84 -6.10 16.64
C TYR A 403 -19.55 -6.33 17.45
N GLN A 404 -19.07 -7.56 17.46
CA GLN A 404 -17.80 -7.90 18.09
C GLN A 404 -16.69 -7.78 17.05
N HIS A 405 -15.85 -6.76 17.24
CA HIS A 405 -14.70 -6.47 16.41
C HIS A 405 -13.69 -7.62 16.38
N SER A 406 -13.05 -7.81 15.22
CA SER A 406 -11.98 -8.80 15.07
C SER A 406 -10.76 -8.44 15.94
N THR A 407 -10.15 -9.46 16.54
CA THR A 407 -8.89 -9.36 17.30
C THR A 407 -7.66 -9.30 16.39
N PHE A 408 -7.82 -9.39 15.06
CA PHE A 408 -6.74 -9.46 14.07
C PHE A 408 -5.61 -8.47 14.34
N PHE A 409 -5.91 -7.16 14.44
CA PHE A 409 -4.86 -6.16 14.65
C PHE A 409 -4.17 -6.28 16.01
N ALA A 410 -4.89 -6.66 17.07
CA ALA A 410 -4.31 -6.86 18.39
C ALA A 410 -3.37 -8.08 18.41
N GLU A 411 -3.72 -9.15 17.71
CA GLU A 411 -2.89 -10.35 17.55
C GLU A 411 -1.63 -10.06 16.72
N GLN A 412 -1.76 -9.34 15.60
CA GLN A 412 -0.61 -8.98 14.76
C GLN A 412 0.37 -8.04 15.49
N LEU A 413 -0.13 -7.09 16.30
CA LEU A 413 0.75 -6.29 17.17
C LEU A 413 1.45 -7.14 18.23
N THR A 414 0.78 -8.17 18.76
CA THR A 414 1.38 -9.09 19.73
C THR A 414 2.46 -9.96 19.07
N ALA A 415 2.23 -10.44 17.85
CA ALA A 415 3.24 -11.15 17.07
C ALA A 415 4.47 -10.26 16.79
N PHE A 416 4.24 -8.98 16.45
CA PHE A 416 5.32 -8.02 16.28
C PHE A 416 6.10 -7.75 17.58
N GLU A 417 5.42 -7.69 18.71
CA GLU A 417 6.04 -7.56 20.02
C GLU A 417 6.91 -8.77 20.41
N VAL A 418 6.45 -9.98 20.10
CA VAL A 418 7.23 -11.22 20.26
C VAL A 418 8.46 -11.22 19.37
N TYR A 419 8.34 -10.75 18.13
CA TYR A 419 9.50 -10.58 17.26
C TYR A 419 10.54 -9.62 17.86
N LEU A 420 10.11 -8.50 18.43
CA LEU A 420 11.02 -7.53 19.05
C LEU A 420 11.77 -8.10 20.25
N SER A 421 11.18 -9.05 20.99
CA SER A 421 11.83 -9.69 22.14
C SER A 421 12.78 -10.83 21.77
N SER A 422 12.73 -11.36 20.53
CA SER A 422 13.53 -12.51 20.11
C SER A 422 14.95 -12.17 19.64
N GLY A 423 15.38 -10.91 19.73
CA GLY A 423 16.66 -10.43 19.17
C GLY A 423 16.62 -10.23 17.65
N PRO A 424 15.84 -9.25 17.15
CA PRO A 424 15.71 -8.93 15.73
C PRO A 424 17.05 -8.74 15.00
N THR A 425 17.12 -9.21 13.75
CA THR A 425 18.25 -8.93 12.86
C THR A 425 17.76 -8.45 11.50
N GLU A 426 18.62 -7.73 10.78
CA GLU A 426 18.31 -7.26 9.41
C GLU A 426 17.94 -8.40 8.46
N LYS A 427 18.55 -9.58 8.64
CA LYS A 427 18.34 -10.75 7.77
C LYS A 427 16.95 -11.36 7.89
N THR A 428 16.26 -11.10 8.99
CA THR A 428 14.96 -11.65 9.31
C THR A 428 13.99 -10.52 9.60
N PRO A 429 13.62 -9.69 8.61
CA PRO A 429 12.73 -8.56 8.85
C PRO A 429 11.34 -9.04 9.33
N PRO A 430 10.62 -8.23 10.11
CA PRO A 430 9.31 -8.60 10.62
C PRO A 430 8.24 -8.54 9.53
N ASP A 431 7.53 -9.65 9.35
CA ASP A 431 6.42 -9.77 8.41
C ASP A 431 5.29 -8.77 8.74
N GLN A 432 5.08 -8.43 10.01
CA GLN A 432 3.96 -7.61 10.47
C GLN A 432 4.14 -6.11 10.20
N LEU A 433 5.27 -5.66 9.69
CA LEU A 433 5.59 -4.24 9.59
C LEU A 433 4.61 -3.42 8.72
N PRO A 434 4.11 -3.91 7.56
CA PRO A 434 3.03 -3.24 6.82
C PRO A 434 1.70 -3.21 7.59
N ILE A 435 1.41 -4.23 8.40
CA ILE A 435 0.22 -4.24 9.28
C ILE A 435 0.33 -3.15 10.33
N VAL A 436 1.49 -2.97 10.95
CA VAL A 436 1.73 -1.88 11.91
C VAL A 436 1.40 -0.53 11.27
N LEU A 437 1.80 -0.31 10.01
CA LEU A 437 1.44 0.91 9.27
C LEU A 437 -0.08 1.08 9.12
N GLN A 438 -0.81 0.01 8.81
CA GLN A 438 -2.27 0.07 8.74
C GLN A 438 -2.89 0.38 10.11
N VAL A 439 -2.33 -0.15 11.20
CA VAL A 439 -2.82 0.10 12.56
C VAL A 439 -2.59 1.56 13.00
N LEU A 440 -1.55 2.25 12.51
CA LEU A 440 -1.35 3.68 12.79
C LEU A 440 -2.55 4.55 12.37
N LEU A 441 -3.32 4.09 11.38
CA LEU A 441 -4.54 4.75 10.93
C LEU A 441 -5.73 4.52 11.87
N SER A 442 -5.66 3.51 12.76
CA SER A 442 -6.59 3.33 13.87
C SER A 442 -6.44 4.44 14.90
N GLN A 443 -7.48 4.74 15.67
CA GLN A 443 -7.33 5.45 16.95
C GLN A 443 -7.11 4.48 18.11
N ALA A 444 -7.87 3.37 18.15
CA ALA A 444 -7.91 2.43 19.28
C ALA A 444 -6.56 1.77 19.60
N HIS A 445 -5.76 1.46 18.59
CA HIS A 445 -4.48 0.76 18.75
C HIS A 445 -3.26 1.61 18.40
N ARG A 446 -3.46 2.92 18.18
CA ARG A 446 -2.42 3.82 17.69
C ARG A 446 -1.23 3.92 18.62
N LEU A 447 -1.50 4.16 19.91
CA LEU A 447 -0.45 4.34 20.91
C LEU A 447 0.41 3.08 21.03
N ARG A 448 -0.22 1.90 21.13
CA ARG A 448 0.48 0.61 21.16
C ARG A 448 1.34 0.40 19.91
N ALA A 449 0.79 0.65 18.72
CA ALA A 449 1.53 0.51 17.46
C ALA A 449 2.73 1.46 17.38
N LEU A 450 2.59 2.71 17.82
CA LEU A 450 3.69 3.67 17.86
C LEU A 450 4.78 3.26 18.86
N ILE A 451 4.42 2.72 20.03
CA ILE A 451 5.38 2.22 21.01
C ILE A 451 6.18 1.04 20.45
N LEU A 452 5.52 0.11 19.76
CA LEU A 452 6.24 -1.01 19.14
C LEU A 452 7.10 -0.53 17.97
N LEU A 453 6.62 0.44 17.18
CA LEU A 453 7.41 1.07 16.14
C LEU A 453 8.66 1.77 16.71
N SER A 454 8.54 2.51 17.81
CA SER A 454 9.71 3.17 18.42
C SER A 454 10.75 2.16 18.88
N LYS A 455 10.33 1.06 19.52
CA LYS A 455 11.22 -0.07 19.86
C LYS A 455 11.89 -0.68 18.62
N PHE A 456 11.16 -0.81 17.51
CA PHE A 456 11.72 -1.30 16.26
C PHE A 456 12.77 -0.36 15.67
N LEU A 457 12.50 0.94 15.60
CA LEU A 457 13.44 1.94 15.09
C LEU A 457 14.71 2.08 15.97
N ASP A 458 14.62 1.70 17.23
CA ASP A 458 15.75 1.67 18.17
C ASP A 458 16.78 0.58 17.85
N LEU A 459 16.41 -0.44 17.06
CA LEU A 459 17.32 -1.52 16.64
C LEU A 459 18.46 -1.03 15.72
N GLY A 460 18.36 0.19 15.19
CA GLY A 460 19.43 0.86 14.45
C GLY A 460 19.01 1.35 13.05
N PRO A 461 19.97 1.88 12.26
CA PRO A 461 19.70 2.51 10.97
C PRO A 461 18.97 1.61 9.96
N TRP A 462 19.28 0.31 9.93
CA TRP A 462 18.63 -0.66 9.05
C TRP A 462 17.11 -0.72 9.26
N ALA A 463 16.65 -0.67 10.51
CA ALA A 463 15.23 -0.69 10.87
C ALA A 463 14.53 0.59 10.44
N VAL A 464 15.21 1.74 10.58
CA VAL A 464 14.73 3.03 10.07
C VAL A 464 14.57 3.01 8.56
N HIS A 465 15.58 2.54 7.82
CA HIS A 465 15.51 2.40 6.37
C HIS A 465 14.36 1.46 5.94
N LEU A 466 14.18 0.34 6.64
CA LEU A 466 13.10 -0.59 6.35
C LEU A 466 11.73 0.06 6.57
N ALA A 467 11.52 0.75 7.69
CA ALA A 467 10.26 1.44 7.98
C ALA A 467 9.96 2.56 6.96
N LEU A 468 10.99 3.33 6.55
CA LEU A 468 10.86 4.36 5.51
C LEU A 468 10.51 3.75 4.14
N SER A 469 11.13 2.62 3.78
CA SER A 469 10.89 1.92 2.51
C SER A 469 9.47 1.37 2.36
N ILE A 470 8.83 0.98 3.48
CA ILE A 470 7.42 0.57 3.53
C ILE A 470 6.48 1.76 3.31
N GLY A 471 6.94 2.98 3.58
CA GLY A 471 6.18 4.20 3.42
C GLY A 471 5.54 4.70 4.72
N ILE A 472 6.20 4.53 5.86
CA ILE A 472 5.69 5.04 7.15
C ILE A 472 5.70 6.57 7.26
N PHE A 473 6.59 7.22 6.49
CA PHE A 473 6.90 8.64 6.61
C PHE A 473 5.67 9.58 6.51
N PRO A 474 4.77 9.45 5.51
CA PRO A 474 3.60 10.33 5.42
C PRO A 474 2.66 10.24 6.63
N TYR A 475 2.61 9.08 7.30
CA TYR A 475 1.77 8.87 8.47
C TYR A 475 2.35 9.54 9.71
N VAL A 476 3.66 9.39 9.95
CA VAL A 476 4.32 10.06 11.09
C VAL A 476 4.35 11.57 10.95
N VAL A 477 4.46 12.11 9.72
CA VAL A 477 4.29 13.55 9.45
C VAL A 477 2.89 14.00 9.83
N LYS A 478 1.84 13.31 9.35
CA LYS A 478 0.45 13.67 9.66
C LYS A 478 0.14 13.59 11.16
N LEU A 479 0.78 12.68 11.90
CA LEU A 479 0.58 12.55 13.34
C LEU A 479 1.13 13.74 14.16
N LEU A 480 2.05 14.54 13.60
CA LEU A 480 2.50 15.78 14.25
C LEU A 480 1.38 16.82 14.41
N GLN A 481 0.32 16.72 13.61
CA GLN A 481 -0.86 17.58 13.70
C GLN A 481 -1.86 17.10 14.76
N SER A 482 -1.59 15.97 15.43
CA SER A 482 -2.48 15.43 16.46
C SER A 482 -2.39 16.22 17.77
N ALA A 483 -3.55 16.52 18.37
CA ALA A 483 -3.62 17.18 19.67
C ALA A 483 -3.40 16.23 20.88
N ALA A 484 -3.31 14.91 20.63
CA ALA A 484 -3.23 13.90 21.68
C ALA A 484 -1.87 13.93 22.40
N GLN A 485 -1.87 14.31 23.69
CA GLN A 485 -0.65 14.49 24.48
C GLN A 485 0.13 13.20 24.72
N GLU A 486 -0.58 12.06 24.83
CA GLU A 486 0.00 10.73 25.00
C GLU A 486 0.93 10.30 23.86
N LEU A 487 0.78 10.89 22.67
CA LEU A 487 1.62 10.56 21.51
C LEU A 487 2.97 11.29 21.53
N LYS A 488 3.08 12.41 22.25
CA LYS A 488 4.29 13.27 22.27
C LYS A 488 5.58 12.51 22.53
N PRO A 489 5.71 11.70 23.60
CA PRO A 489 6.97 11.03 23.92
C PRO A 489 7.44 10.11 22.79
N VAL A 490 6.51 9.31 22.26
CA VAL A 490 6.80 8.32 21.22
C VAL A 490 7.10 9.00 19.87
N MET A 491 6.37 10.07 19.54
CA MET A 491 6.61 10.86 18.33
C MET A 491 7.98 11.54 18.34
N VAL A 492 8.40 12.11 19.47
CA VAL A 492 9.75 12.69 19.63
C VAL A 492 10.81 11.62 19.38
N PHE A 493 10.67 10.45 19.97
CA PHE A 493 11.61 9.35 19.78
C PHE A 493 11.69 8.90 18.31
N ILE A 494 10.54 8.66 17.67
CA ILE A 494 10.47 8.24 16.26
C ILE A 494 11.19 9.26 15.36
N TRP A 495 10.91 10.55 15.53
CA TRP A 495 11.52 11.60 14.71
C TRP A 495 13.00 11.77 14.96
N ALA A 496 13.46 11.64 16.20
CA ALA A 496 14.89 11.64 16.51
C ALA A 496 15.62 10.50 15.77
N ARG A 497 15.04 9.29 15.73
CA ARG A 497 15.60 8.16 14.99
C ARG A 497 15.61 8.37 13.49
N ILE A 498 14.53 8.91 12.92
CA ILE A 498 14.46 9.22 11.48
C ILE A 498 15.50 10.27 11.09
N MET A 499 15.59 11.39 11.82
CA MET A 499 16.50 12.49 11.51
C MET A 499 17.98 12.14 11.75
N ALA A 500 18.26 11.21 12.67
CA ALA A 500 19.60 10.67 12.84
C ALA A 500 20.09 9.88 11.61
N VAL A 501 19.17 9.31 10.82
CA VAL A 501 19.49 8.51 9.63
C VAL A 501 19.39 9.34 8.34
N ASP A 502 18.32 10.11 8.17
CA ASP A 502 18.07 10.94 6.99
C ASP A 502 17.63 12.35 7.38
N HIS A 503 18.58 13.30 7.32
CA HIS A 503 18.34 14.71 7.63
C HIS A 503 17.59 15.46 6.51
N THR A 504 17.44 14.89 5.31
CA THR A 504 16.74 15.55 4.19
C THR A 504 15.25 15.79 4.47
N VAL A 505 14.70 15.09 5.46
CA VAL A 505 13.32 15.23 5.95
C VAL A 505 13.01 16.62 6.54
N GLN A 506 14.03 17.46 6.76
CA GLN A 506 13.87 18.87 7.14
C GLN A 506 12.94 19.65 6.19
N ASN A 507 12.98 19.36 4.88
CA ASN A 507 12.11 20.03 3.90
C ASN A 507 10.63 19.73 4.15
N ASP A 508 10.32 18.49 4.54
CA ASP A 508 8.96 18.03 4.83
C ASP A 508 8.45 18.63 6.15
N LEU A 509 9.32 18.71 7.18
CA LEU A 509 9.01 19.37 8.45
C LEU A 509 8.75 20.87 8.28
N LEU A 510 9.51 21.56 7.41
CA LEU A 510 9.28 22.97 7.13
C LEU A 510 7.94 23.18 6.43
N LYS A 511 7.67 22.38 5.39
CA LYS A 511 6.48 22.53 4.54
C LYS A 511 5.18 22.42 5.34
N ASP A 512 5.11 21.49 6.28
CA ASP A 512 3.90 21.24 7.09
C ASP A 512 3.94 21.95 8.47
N ASN A 513 4.89 22.88 8.68
CA ASN A 513 5.13 23.57 9.96
C ASN A 513 5.32 22.61 11.15
N GLY A 514 5.77 21.37 10.88
CA GLY A 514 5.91 20.31 11.86
C GLY A 514 6.98 20.58 12.91
N ILE A 515 7.96 21.44 12.62
CA ILE A 515 9.04 21.78 13.56
C ILE A 515 8.52 22.44 14.85
N HIS A 516 7.42 23.20 14.77
CA HIS A 516 6.81 23.84 15.95
C HIS A 516 6.31 22.83 16.98
N TYR A 517 5.99 21.60 16.55
CA TYR A 517 5.64 20.51 17.47
C TYR A 517 6.78 20.26 18.47
N PHE A 518 8.02 20.18 18.00
CA PHE A 518 9.20 19.91 18.85
C PHE A 518 9.64 21.15 19.65
N ILE A 519 9.55 22.34 19.05
CA ILE A 519 9.82 23.61 19.75
C ILE A 519 8.87 23.76 20.95
N SER A 520 7.58 23.45 20.77
CA SER A 520 6.59 23.52 21.85
C SER A 520 6.86 22.55 23.00
N ILE A 521 7.49 21.40 22.73
CA ILE A 521 7.85 20.39 23.73
C ILE A 521 9.17 20.77 24.44
N LEU A 522 10.06 21.46 23.72
CA LEU A 522 11.31 21.98 24.29
C LEU A 522 11.07 23.07 25.33
N ASN A 523 9.96 23.81 25.26
CA ASN A 523 9.61 24.78 26.29
C ASN A 523 9.53 24.13 27.69
N PRO A 524 10.27 24.62 28.71
CA PRO A 524 10.26 24.07 30.06
C PRO A 524 8.87 23.99 30.72
N ALA A 525 7.96 24.89 30.35
CA ALA A 525 6.60 24.92 30.88
C ALA A 525 5.66 23.88 30.23
N SER A 526 6.08 23.24 29.13
CA SER A 526 5.29 22.27 28.40
C SER A 526 5.25 20.93 29.15
N PRO A 527 4.06 20.40 29.49
CA PRO A 527 3.95 19.11 30.16
C PRO A 527 4.24 17.97 29.17
N ILE A 528 5.06 17.02 29.61
CA ILE A 528 5.30 15.76 28.91
C ILE A 528 4.83 14.63 29.85
N PRO A 529 3.93 13.74 29.42
CA PRO A 529 3.32 12.73 30.29
C PRO A 529 4.26 11.53 30.55
N VAL A 530 5.51 11.77 30.96
CA VAL A 530 6.53 10.75 31.25
C VAL A 530 7.47 11.19 32.37
N GLY A 531 8.05 10.24 33.12
CA GLY A 531 9.02 10.52 34.19
C GLY A 531 10.34 11.11 33.69
N ASN A 532 10.81 10.73 32.49
CA ASN A 532 12.07 11.18 31.91
C ASN A 532 11.87 12.34 30.92
N ALA A 533 11.31 13.46 31.40
CA ALA A 533 11.04 14.62 30.55
C ALA A 533 12.32 15.25 29.95
N SER A 534 13.46 15.19 30.68
CA SER A 534 14.75 15.72 30.24
C SER A 534 15.26 15.01 28.98
N GLU A 535 15.27 13.67 28.95
CA GLU A 535 15.70 12.89 27.78
C GLU A 535 14.91 13.23 26.51
N HIS A 536 13.59 13.41 26.65
CA HIS A 536 12.73 13.81 25.54
C HIS A 536 13.02 15.23 25.07
N ARG A 537 13.34 16.15 25.99
CA ARG A 537 13.76 17.52 25.64
C ARG A 537 15.12 17.53 24.96
N ALA A 538 16.06 16.66 25.37
CA ALA A 538 17.33 16.48 24.66
C ALA A 538 17.12 15.98 23.22
N MET A 539 16.20 15.03 23.01
CA MET A 539 15.82 14.57 21.67
C MET A 539 15.17 15.68 20.85
N CYS A 540 14.32 16.53 21.44
CA CYS A 540 13.78 17.71 20.76
C CYS A 540 14.88 18.70 20.36
N ALA A 541 15.85 18.98 21.25
CA ALA A 541 16.99 19.83 20.93
C ALA A 541 17.82 19.26 19.77
N PHE A 542 18.05 17.94 19.76
CA PHE A 542 18.68 17.24 18.65
C PHE A 542 17.89 17.37 17.33
N ILE A 543 16.57 17.20 17.36
CA ILE A 543 15.72 17.36 16.18
C ILE A 543 15.84 18.79 15.61
N VAL A 544 15.76 19.79 16.48
CA VAL A 544 15.87 21.21 16.10
C VAL A 544 17.27 21.54 15.55
N SER A 545 18.34 21.00 16.14
CA SER A 545 19.70 21.23 15.66
C SER A 545 19.95 20.61 14.29
N ILE A 546 19.52 19.36 14.08
CA ILE A 546 19.61 18.70 12.77
C ILE A 546 18.73 19.40 11.73
N PHE A 547 17.56 19.90 12.10
CA PHE A 547 16.71 20.70 11.22
C PHE A 547 17.38 22.01 10.76
N CYS A 548 18.21 22.63 11.60
CA CYS A 548 18.93 23.86 11.27
C CYS A 548 20.25 23.61 10.51
N LYS A 549 20.76 22.38 10.54
CA LYS A 549 22.08 22.03 9.98
C LYS A 549 22.13 22.25 8.48
N ASN A 550 22.97 23.19 8.04
CA ASN A 550 23.16 23.53 6.62
C ASN A 550 21.85 23.86 5.88
N TYR A 551 20.85 24.41 6.59
CA TYR A 551 19.52 24.68 6.03
C TYR A 551 19.02 26.10 6.39
N PRO A 552 19.33 27.13 5.58
CA PRO A 552 19.01 28.52 5.89
C PRO A 552 17.52 28.80 6.10
N GLN A 553 16.64 28.12 5.35
CA GLN A 553 15.20 28.28 5.53
C GLN A 553 14.73 27.78 6.91
N GLY A 554 15.28 26.65 7.38
CA GLY A 554 14.99 26.12 8.70
C GLY A 554 15.54 26.99 9.82
N GLN A 555 16.76 27.53 9.65
CA GLN A 555 17.36 28.49 10.58
C GLN A 555 16.46 29.71 10.76
N ASN A 556 15.97 30.29 9.66
CA ASN A 556 15.08 31.45 9.72
C ASN A 556 13.78 31.19 10.50
N VAL A 557 13.21 29.98 10.40
CA VAL A 557 12.01 29.61 11.17
C VAL A 557 12.33 29.39 12.66
N CYS A 558 13.52 28.88 12.96
CA CYS A 558 13.96 28.65 14.34
C CYS A 558 14.53 29.91 15.01
N LEU A 559 14.70 31.03 14.28
CA LEU A 559 15.10 32.33 14.84
C LEU A 559 13.95 33.00 15.63
N SER A 560 13.39 32.31 16.62
CA SER A 560 12.36 32.84 17.52
C SER A 560 12.91 33.08 18.93
N GLY A 561 12.57 34.21 19.54
CA GLY A 561 13.02 34.53 20.91
C GLY A 561 12.62 33.47 21.93
N GLU A 562 11.45 32.87 21.75
CA GLU A 562 10.94 31.79 22.61
C GLU A 562 11.82 30.53 22.58
N LEU A 563 12.38 30.17 21.42
CA LEU A 563 13.26 29.02 21.29
C LEU A 563 14.59 29.28 22.01
N PHE A 564 15.19 30.45 21.77
CA PHE A 564 16.44 30.85 22.45
C PHE A 564 16.25 30.89 23.97
N ASP A 565 15.17 31.49 24.46
CA ASP A 565 14.86 31.52 25.90
C ASP A 565 14.70 30.12 26.48
N SER A 566 14.03 29.22 25.74
CA SER A 566 13.87 27.82 26.16
C SER A 566 15.22 27.10 26.23
N CYS A 567 16.07 27.26 25.21
CA CYS A 567 17.42 26.70 25.18
C CYS A 567 18.31 27.24 26.31
N LEU A 568 18.28 28.55 26.57
CA LEU A 568 19.04 29.20 27.64
C LEU A 568 18.63 28.71 29.03
N ARG A 569 17.33 28.50 29.26
CA ARG A 569 16.83 27.95 30.53
C ARG A 569 17.34 26.53 30.78
N HIS A 570 17.39 25.69 29.74
CA HIS A 570 17.94 24.33 29.85
C HIS A 570 19.46 24.30 30.01
N LEU A 571 20.18 25.32 29.53
CA LEU A 571 21.63 25.44 29.72
C LEU A 571 22.00 25.67 31.20
N GLY A 572 21.09 26.24 31.99
CA GLY A 572 21.24 26.40 33.44
C GLY A 572 20.96 25.14 34.26
N ASP A 573 20.48 24.07 33.63
CA ASP A 573 20.17 22.79 34.29
C ASP A 573 21.43 21.91 34.37
N VAL A 574 22.09 21.93 35.53
CA VAL A 574 23.38 21.23 35.79
C VAL A 574 23.17 19.72 36.01
N GLU A 575 21.94 19.27 36.23
CA GLU A 575 21.64 17.88 36.60
C GLU A 575 21.54 16.93 35.39
N ASN A 576 21.42 17.45 34.15
CA ASN A 576 21.25 16.63 32.94
C ASN A 576 22.26 16.97 31.81
N PRO A 577 23.47 16.37 31.83
CA PRO A 577 24.51 16.65 30.83
C PRO A 577 24.14 16.29 29.39
N CYS A 578 23.19 15.36 29.15
CA CYS A 578 22.72 15.04 27.81
C CYS A 578 21.87 16.17 27.17
N CYS A 579 21.07 16.89 27.96
CA CYS A 579 20.35 18.09 27.49
C CYS A 579 21.35 19.19 27.15
N GLY A 580 22.33 19.43 28.03
CA GLY A 580 23.41 20.39 27.81
C GLY A 580 24.22 20.07 26.55
N ASN A 581 24.65 18.83 26.34
CA ASN A 581 25.42 18.45 25.15
C ASN A 581 24.60 18.54 23.85
N GLY A 582 23.31 18.21 23.87
CA GLY A 582 22.41 18.41 22.72
C GLY A 582 22.22 19.89 22.35
N LEU A 583 22.26 20.79 23.35
CA LEU A 583 22.20 22.24 23.20
C LEU A 583 23.54 22.88 22.82
N VAL A 584 24.66 22.26 23.19
CA VAL A 584 26.02 22.73 22.82
C VAL A 584 26.37 22.37 21.37
N CYS A 585 25.74 21.32 20.81
CA CYS A 585 25.86 20.97 19.39
C CYS A 585 24.82 21.66 18.49
N ALA A 586 23.77 22.26 19.08
CA ALA A 586 22.77 23.08 18.39
C ALA A 586 23.28 24.52 18.21
#